data_AF-A0A6G3X8L7-F1
#
_entry.id   AF-A0A6G3X8L7-F1
#
_cell.length_a   1.000
_cell.length_b   1.000
_cell.length_c   1.000
_cell.angle_alpha   90.00
_cell.angle_beta   90.00
_cell.angle_gamma   90.00
#
_symmetry.space_group_name_H-M   'P 1'
#
loop_
_entity.id
_entity.type
_entity.pdbx_description
1 polymer ?
#
loop_
_entity_poly.entity_id
_entity_poly.type
_entity_poly.pdbx_seq_one_letter_code
_entity_poly.pdbx_strand_id
1 'polypeptide(L)' 'RPGDVRTDGDFTVAVPHGPHALAEADTVIVLSSYEDYVQDTPELTPPLTEAFALIRPGTRVASICTGAFVL' A
#
# COMPACT_ATOMS: atom_id res chain seq x y z
N ARG A 1 -7.83 6.84 -1.33
CA ARG A 1 -8.43 8.17 -1.10
C ARG A 1 -7.87 8.75 0.19
N PRO A 2 -7.60 10.05 0.29
CA PRO A 2 -7.25 10.68 1.56
C PRO A 2 -8.38 10.51 2.58
N GLY A 3 -8.03 10.58 3.86
CA GLY A 3 -8.94 10.50 4.99
C GLY A 3 -8.42 9.58 6.09
N ASP A 4 -9.28 9.37 7.08
CA ASP A 4 -9.00 8.51 8.21
C ASP A 4 -9.13 7.03 7.83
N VAL A 5 -8.09 6.26 8.13
CA VAL A 5 -8.03 4.81 7.92
C VAL A 5 -7.99 4.12 9.28
N ARG A 6 -8.99 3.28 9.54
CA ARG A 6 -9.03 2.45 10.75
C ARG A 6 -8.03 1.31 10.64
N THR A 7 -7.31 1.06 11.74
CA THR A 7 -6.44 -0.11 11.89
C THR A 7 -7.09 -1.15 12.80
N ASP A 8 -6.56 -2.36 12.77
CA ASP A 8 -6.89 -3.46 13.68
C ASP A 8 -6.27 -3.29 15.08
N GLY A 9 -5.29 -2.40 15.23
CA GLY A 9 -4.67 -2.04 16.51
C GLY A 9 -5.45 -1.01 17.35
N ASP A 10 -6.74 -0.83 17.08
CA ASP A 10 -7.64 0.13 17.73
C ASP A 10 -7.34 1.63 17.51
N PHE A 11 -6.41 1.99 16.63
CA PHE A 11 -6.11 3.39 16.30
C PHE A 11 -6.49 3.76 14.86
N THR A 12 -6.49 5.06 14.58
CA THR A 12 -6.79 5.61 13.25
C THR A 12 -5.52 6.25 12.70
N VAL A 13 -5.21 5.97 11.45
CA VAL A 13 -4.16 6.65 10.69
C VAL A 13 -4.82 7.75 9.86
N ALA A 14 -4.45 9.00 10.12
CA ALA A 14 -4.84 10.12 9.27
C ALA A 14 -3.98 10.11 8.00
N VAL A 15 -4.62 9.91 6.83
CA VAL A 15 -3.94 9.85 5.53
C VAL A 15 -4.29 11.10 4.73
N PRO A 16 -3.51 12.19 4.83
CA PRO A 16 -3.82 13.44 4.14
C PRO A 16 -3.55 13.39 2.63
N HIS A 17 -2.75 12.42 2.17
CA HIS A 17 -2.33 12.32 0.77
C HIS A 17 -2.98 11.14 0.06
N GLY A 18 -3.27 11.33 -1.23
CA GLY A 18 -3.80 10.26 -2.07
C GLY A 18 -2.70 9.41 -2.68
N PRO A 19 -3.06 8.39 -3.47
CA PRO A 19 -2.10 7.52 -4.17
C PRO A 19 -1.13 8.29 -5.09
N HIS A 20 -1.52 9.48 -5.58
CA HIS A 20 -0.64 10.36 -6.36
C HIS A 20 0.68 10.72 -5.66
N ALA A 21 0.75 10.65 -4.33
CA ALA A 21 1.99 10.85 -3.59
C ALA A 21 3.07 9.81 -3.94
N LEU A 22 2.69 8.63 -4.44
CA LEU A 22 3.63 7.60 -4.90
C LEU A 22 4.46 8.06 -6.11
N ALA A 23 3.93 8.97 -6.93
CA ALA A 23 4.64 9.52 -8.07
C ALA A 23 5.81 10.43 -7.66
N GLU A 24 5.83 10.92 -6.42
CA GLU A 24 6.89 11.81 -5.90
C GLU A 24 7.78 11.12 -4.88
N ALA A 25 7.42 9.92 -4.44
CA ALA A 25 8.16 9.20 -3.40
C ALA A 25 9.52 8.69 -3.91
N ASP A 26 10.56 8.87 -3.11
CA ASP A 26 11.86 8.22 -3.34
C ASP A 26 11.90 6.80 -2.74
N THR A 27 10.97 6.50 -1.84
CA THR A 27 10.86 5.21 -1.17
C THR A 27 9.40 4.89 -0.86
N VAL A 28 9.00 3.67 -1.19
CA VAL A 28 7.67 3.12 -0.91
C VAL A 28 7.83 1.95 0.04
N ILE A 29 7.07 1.98 1.14
CA ILE A 29 7.01 0.88 2.09
C ILE A 29 5.60 0.31 2.07
N VAL A 30 5.47 -0.97 1.75
CA VAL A 30 4.20 -1.70 1.76
C VAL A 30 4.04 -2.38 3.12
N LEU A 31 3.03 -1.94 3.87
CA LEU A 31 2.68 -2.51 5.16
C LEU A 31 1.72 -3.68 4.99
N SER A 32 1.72 -4.58 5.96
CA SER A 32 0.74 -5.66 6.03
C SER A 32 -0.67 -5.14 6.33
N SER A 33 -1.65 -5.75 5.67
CA SER A 33 -3.09 -5.64 5.97
C SER A 33 -3.63 -7.00 6.46
N TYR A 34 -4.83 -7.00 7.06
CA TYR A 34 -5.50 -8.26 7.41
C TYR A 34 -5.81 -9.10 6.15
N GLU A 35 -6.15 -8.45 5.04
CA GLU A 35 -6.45 -9.13 3.78
C GLU A 35 -5.23 -9.86 3.21
N ASP A 36 -4.01 -9.43 3.54
CA ASP A 36 -2.77 -10.08 3.10
C ASP A 36 -2.56 -11.47 3.75
N TYR A 37 -3.20 -11.74 4.88
CA TYR A 37 -3.10 -13.05 5.54
C TYR A 37 -3.95 -14.12 4.86
N VAL A 38 -4.92 -13.71 4.04
CA VAL A 38 -5.87 -14.59 3.34
C VAL A 38 -5.88 -14.21 1.86
N GLN A 39 -4.71 -14.32 1.23
CA GLN A 39 -4.58 -14.18 -0.22
C GLN A 39 -5.08 -15.47 -0.89
N ASP A 40 -6.35 -15.49 -1.30
CA ASP A 40 -6.93 -16.61 -2.06
C ASP A 40 -6.39 -16.66 -3.49
N THR A 41 -6.01 -15.51 -4.06
CA THR A 41 -5.49 -15.39 -5.42
C THR A 41 -4.34 -14.36 -5.48
N PRO A 42 -3.39 -14.51 -6.43
CA PRO A 42 -2.19 -13.67 -6.48
C PRO A 42 -2.41 -12.31 -7.19
N GLU A 43 -3.63 -11.96 -7.56
CA GLU A 43 -3.91 -10.72 -8.29
C GLU A 43 -4.17 -9.53 -7.37
N LEU A 44 -3.53 -8.40 -7.69
CA LEU A 44 -3.84 -7.13 -7.07
C LEU A 44 -5.22 -6.64 -7.50
N THR A 45 -5.97 -6.06 -6.55
CA THR A 45 -7.23 -5.36 -6.88
C THR A 45 -6.96 -4.21 -7.87
N PRO A 46 -7.92 -3.84 -8.74
CA PRO A 46 -7.71 -2.75 -9.69
C PRO A 46 -7.22 -1.43 -9.05
N PRO A 47 -7.75 -0.96 -7.90
CA PRO A 47 -7.25 0.25 -7.26
C PRO A 47 -5.79 0.16 -6.79
N LEU A 48 -5.35 -1.04 -6.39
CA LEU A 48 -3.99 -1.28 -5.94
C LEU A 48 -3.03 -1.33 -7.13
N THR A 49 -3.44 -1.99 -8.22
CA THR A 49 -2.72 -1.98 -9.50
C THR A 49 -2.53 -0.55 -10.03
N GLU A 50 -3.59 0.27 -10.02
CA GLU A 50 -3.52 1.68 -10.42
C GLU A 50 -2.58 2.50 -9.53
N ALA A 51 -2.59 2.26 -8.22
CA ALA A 51 -1.69 2.94 -7.29
C ALA A 51 -0.22 2.55 -7.53
N PHE A 52 0.06 1.26 -7.70
CA PHE A 52 1.42 0.76 -7.96
C PHE A 52 1.98 1.25 -9.29
N ALA A 53 1.12 1.45 -10.30
CA ALA A 53 1.52 2.04 -11.58
C ALA A 53 2.05 3.49 -11.45
N LEU A 54 1.79 4.18 -10.34
CA LEU A 54 2.32 5.52 -10.07
C LEU A 54 3.75 5.50 -9.54
N ILE A 55 4.25 4.34 -9.09
CA ILE A 55 5.60 4.22 -8.55
C ILE A 55 6.60 4.39 -9.70
N ARG A 56 7.49 5.38 -9.58
CA ARG A 56 8.47 5.68 -10.63
C ARG A 56 9.53 4.56 -10.72
N PRO A 57 10.03 4.25 -11.93
CA PRO A 57 11.23 3.43 -12.07
C PRO A 57 12.39 3.98 -11.24
N GLY A 58 13.12 3.11 -10.54
CA GLY A 58 14.22 3.50 -9.65
C GLY A 58 13.81 3.91 -8.24
N THR A 59 12.51 3.97 -7.92
CA THR A 59 12.02 4.14 -6.55
C THR A 59 12.42 2.92 -5.72
N ARG A 60 12.93 3.13 -4.50
CA ARG A 60 13.21 2.02 -3.58
C ARG A 60 11.90 1.48 -3.02
N VAL A 61 11.68 0.17 -3.15
CA VAL A 61 10.47 -0.47 -2.62
C VAL A 61 10.87 -1.50 -1.58
N ALA A 62 10.19 -1.47 -0.43
CA ALA A 62 10.37 -2.44 0.64
C ALA A 62 9.00 -2.83 1.23
N SER A 63 8.94 -3.96 1.91
CA SER A 63 7.74 -4.41 2.62
C SER A 63 8.02 -4.70 4.09
N ILE A 64 6.95 -4.70 4.88
CA ILE A 64 6.96 -5.17 6.26
C ILE A 64 5.99 -6.35 6.39
N CYS A 65 6.47 -7.45 6.96
CA CYS A 65 5.68 -8.65 7.24
C CYS A 65 5.00 -9.22 5.98
N THR A 66 3.70 -9.48 6.02
CA THR A 66 2.90 -10.04 4.92
C THR A 66 2.67 -9.08 3.77
N GLY A 67 3.03 -7.79 3.90
CA GLY A 67 3.01 -6.85 2.78
C GLY A 67 3.93 -7.24 1.62
N ALA A 68 4.82 -8.22 1.82
CA ALA A 68 5.63 -8.81 0.75
C ALA A 68 4.82 -9.58 -0.31
N PHE A 69 3.62 -10.08 0.01
CA PHE A 69 2.78 -10.79 -0.96
C PHE A 69 2.13 -9.87 -2.00
N VAL A 70 2.20 -8.56 -1.76
CA VAL A 70 1.67 -7.51 -2.63
C VAL A 70 2.74 -6.93 -3.57
N LEU A 71 4.01 -7.32 -3.37
CA LEU A 71 5.15 -6.92 -4.21
C LEU A 71 5.45 -7.96 -5.30
#